data_AF-A0A2D5S021-F1
#
_entry.id   AF-A0A2D5S021-F1
#
_cell.length_a   1.000
_cell.length_b   1.000
_cell.length_c   1.000
_cell.angle_alpha   90.00
_cell.angle_beta   90.00
_cell.angle_gamma   90.00
#
_symmetry.space_group_name_H-M   'P 1'
#
loop_
_entity.id
_entity.type
_entity.pdbx_description
1 polymer ?
#
loop_
_entity_poly.entity_id
_entity_poly.type
_entity_poly.pdbx_seq_one_letter_code
_entity_poly.pdbx_strand_id
1 'polypeptide(L)'
;MDYSKNFLTEEQIDESNILALPLSEIRNQLDLYIHFKGIFENSDGKQLYADGYFTVEEVFSSAYEFSEQEREQELHMAEGDWPNILYVRAVRGTKYSNNSLFVDEVYQLKKDIELTEPLFFYENVIEICKEIGLPTPKPLELVNQKRFNYDPHLINKKSIFTVLEASYIAANIEPPKPHPKYKDMISVPSSDEYKVILESLCDCIKGQHETGFHLITRELGVKSNDEFGEEFSRWYENGTCLKARVDIDLTNTLLSKAELIMWCEFMGIDTGLEVNSKEPSLSVEALEVRINKLNDEVERERDEHQREKELLQKSIDSLNEELLQEKANQQGFSENGSDGLVFPIRTKKLEAALSAQKKFWSDYDKNHPPLQKQIGAYIAEQLGKDKGRDAEELTKAIQPDEVTRCK
;
A
#
# COMPACT_ATOMS: atom_id res chain seq x y z
N MET A 1 -4.92 24.19 34.38
CA MET A 1 -4.94 24.95 33.12
C MET A 1 -3.69 24.56 32.37
N ASP A 2 -3.79 24.27 31.07
CA ASP A 2 -2.64 23.93 30.25
C ASP A 2 -1.96 25.22 29.79
N TYR A 3 -0.85 25.57 30.44
CA TYR A 3 -0.08 26.78 30.13
C TYR A 3 1.03 26.54 29.10
N SER A 4 1.15 25.30 28.60
CA SER A 4 2.24 24.88 27.71
C SER A 4 2.44 25.79 26.51
N LYS A 5 1.35 26.30 25.93
CA LYS A 5 1.38 27.18 24.75
C LYS A 5 2.14 28.48 24.95
N ASN A 6 2.29 28.95 26.19
CA ASN A 6 2.96 30.21 26.49
C ASN A 6 4.45 30.04 26.83
N PHE A 7 4.93 28.80 26.93
CA PHE A 7 6.32 28.46 27.20
C PHE A 7 6.94 27.92 25.92
N LEU A 8 8.02 28.55 25.47
CA LEU A 8 8.66 28.27 24.19
C LEU A 8 10.07 27.75 24.42
N THR A 9 10.53 26.79 23.61
CA THR A 9 11.94 26.41 23.56
C THR A 9 12.76 27.46 22.81
N GLU A 10 14.09 27.43 22.97
CA GLU A 10 15.02 28.27 22.19
C GLU A 10 14.83 28.05 20.68
N GLU A 11 14.74 26.78 20.26
CA GLU A 11 14.49 26.37 18.88
C GLU A 11 13.18 26.97 18.35
N GLN A 12 12.08 26.88 19.10
CA GLN A 12 10.80 27.46 18.69
C GLN A 12 10.88 28.98 18.48
N ILE A 13 11.65 29.71 19.31
CA ILE A 13 11.78 31.16 19.19
C ILE A 13 12.62 31.54 17.96
N ASP A 14 13.78 30.89 17.80
CA ASP A 14 14.72 31.20 16.72
C ASP A 14 14.17 30.76 15.36
N GLU A 15 13.65 29.53 15.25
CA GLU A 15 13.08 29.02 14.00
C GLU A 15 11.85 29.82 13.57
N SER A 16 11.05 30.32 14.52
CA SER A 16 9.84 31.08 14.20
C SER A 16 10.11 32.54 13.84
N ASN A 17 11.36 33.02 13.89
CA ASN A 17 11.74 34.44 13.71
C ASN A 17 10.74 35.39 14.39
N ILE A 18 10.37 35.06 15.63
CA ILE A 18 9.44 35.86 16.43
C ILE A 18 10.12 37.17 16.80
N LEU A 19 11.40 37.06 17.09
CA LEU A 19 12.31 38.14 17.42
C LEU A 19 12.98 38.66 16.15
N ALA A 20 13.33 39.95 16.17
CA ALA A 20 14.12 40.59 15.13
C ALA A 20 15.62 40.24 15.20
N LEU A 21 16.05 39.68 16.33
CA LEU A 21 17.42 39.28 16.65
C LEU A 21 17.39 37.85 17.23
N PRO A 22 18.50 37.10 17.18
CA PRO A 22 18.62 35.80 17.82
C PRO A 22 18.33 35.84 19.33
N LEU A 23 17.73 34.79 19.89
CA LEU A 23 17.42 34.73 21.33
C LEU A 23 18.68 34.88 22.21
N SER A 24 19.83 34.40 21.72
CA SER A 24 21.12 34.46 22.42
C SER A 24 21.54 35.86 22.88
N GLU A 25 21.11 36.92 22.18
CA GLU A 25 21.40 38.31 22.51
C GLU A 25 20.64 38.81 23.76
N ILE A 26 19.47 38.24 24.04
CA ILE A 26 18.61 38.63 25.17
C ILE A 26 18.46 37.52 26.23
N ARG A 27 19.01 36.32 25.97
CA ARG A 27 18.88 35.12 26.79
C ARG A 27 19.23 35.36 28.26
N ASN A 28 20.29 36.12 28.53
CA ASN A 28 20.76 36.37 29.90
C ASN A 28 19.83 37.30 30.71
N GLN A 29 18.86 37.94 30.06
CA GLN A 29 17.87 38.83 30.68
C GLN A 29 16.53 38.13 30.91
N LEU A 30 16.37 36.90 30.38
CA LEU A 30 15.14 36.14 30.48
C LEU A 30 15.21 35.14 31.62
N ASP A 31 14.08 34.97 32.29
CA ASP A 31 13.91 33.89 33.24
C ASP A 31 13.86 32.55 32.50
N LEU A 32 14.66 31.61 32.98
CA LEU A 32 14.72 30.25 32.49
C LEU A 32 13.66 29.40 33.20
N TYR A 33 12.83 28.70 32.44
CA TYR A 33 11.79 27.83 32.99
C TYR A 33 12.06 26.36 32.70
N ILE A 34 11.55 25.50 33.57
CA ILE A 34 11.43 24.06 33.34
C ILE A 34 10.01 23.60 33.65
N HIS A 35 9.54 22.60 32.91
CA HIS A 35 8.37 21.84 33.30
C HIS A 35 8.80 20.71 34.24
N PHE A 36 8.29 20.71 35.47
CA PHE A 36 8.59 19.69 36.45
C PHE A 36 7.31 19.02 36.95
N LYS A 37 7.39 17.68 37.02
CA LYS A 37 6.34 16.82 37.56
C LYS A 37 6.94 15.81 38.52
N GLY A 38 6.76 16.02 39.82
CA GLY A 38 7.39 15.20 40.84
C GLY A 38 7.20 15.70 42.25
N ILE A 39 8.13 15.35 43.14
CA ILE A 39 8.07 15.67 44.57
C ILE A 39 9.21 16.61 44.92
N PHE A 40 8.87 17.77 45.50
CA PHE A 40 9.80 18.69 46.15
C PHE A 40 9.91 18.39 47.64
N GLU A 41 11.02 18.83 48.24
CA GLU A 41 11.20 18.86 49.68
C GLU A 41 11.33 20.32 50.13
N ASN A 42 10.44 20.75 51.02
CA ASN A 42 10.53 22.10 51.59
C ASN A 42 11.62 22.16 52.68
N SER A 43 12.00 23.37 53.11
CA SER A 43 12.95 23.61 54.21
C SER A 43 12.62 22.86 55.51
N ASP A 44 11.34 22.55 55.73
CA ASP A 44 10.84 21.81 56.89
C ASP A 44 10.88 20.27 56.71
N GLY A 45 11.48 19.76 55.63
CA GLY A 45 11.53 18.33 55.29
C GLY A 45 10.20 17.73 54.83
N LYS A 46 9.19 18.58 54.58
CA LYS A 46 7.87 18.15 54.10
C LYS A 46 7.91 17.93 52.59
N GLN A 47 7.46 16.75 52.17
CA GLN A 47 7.34 16.39 50.76
C GLN A 47 6.06 16.97 50.16
N LEU A 48 6.20 17.68 49.04
CA LEU A 48 5.11 18.29 48.31
C LEU A 48 5.12 17.83 46.87
N TYR A 49 3.99 17.34 46.38
CA TYR A 49 3.84 17.00 44.97
C TYR A 49 3.59 18.25 44.15
N ALA A 50 4.29 18.37 43.02
CA ALA A 50 4.22 19.46 42.09
C ALA A 50 4.06 18.96 40.66
N ASP A 51 3.28 19.70 39.90
CA ASP A 51 3.12 19.56 38.45
C ASP A 51 2.95 20.96 37.87
N GLY A 52 3.84 21.39 36.99
CA GLY A 52 3.77 22.69 36.32
C GLY A 52 5.12 23.30 35.97
N TYR A 53 5.12 24.63 35.76
CA TYR A 53 6.31 25.36 35.31
C TYR A 53 6.98 26.12 36.46
N PHE A 54 8.30 26.02 36.53
CA PHE A 54 9.12 26.57 37.60
C PHE A 54 10.28 27.37 37.00
N THR A 55 10.65 28.48 37.63
CA THR A 55 11.84 29.26 37.24
C THR A 55 13.08 28.60 37.82
N VAL A 56 14.14 28.48 37.02
CA VAL A 56 15.40 27.89 37.43
C VAL A 56 16.22 28.92 38.22
N GLU A 57 16.59 28.60 39.45
CA GLU A 57 17.39 29.47 40.33
C GLU A 57 18.85 29.04 40.40
N GLU A 58 19.09 27.74 40.53
CA GLU A 58 20.44 27.19 40.69
C GLU A 58 20.66 26.04 39.72
N VAL A 59 21.66 26.23 38.85
CA VAL A 59 22.20 25.20 37.97
C VAL A 59 23.65 24.92 38.31
N PHE A 60 24.08 23.68 38.13
CA PHE A 60 25.50 23.32 38.15
C PHE A 60 25.85 22.47 36.94
N SER A 61 27.05 22.67 36.41
CA SER A 61 27.60 21.83 35.36
C SER A 61 28.31 20.64 35.99
N SER A 62 27.96 19.42 35.60
CA SER A 62 28.79 18.25 35.87
C SER A 62 29.52 17.86 34.59
N ALA A 63 30.82 17.55 34.71
CA ALA A 63 31.49 16.80 33.67
C ALA A 63 30.82 15.43 33.54
N TYR A 64 30.63 14.96 32.30
CA TYR A 64 30.10 13.63 32.05
C TYR A 64 31.03 12.57 32.64
N GLU A 65 30.50 11.72 33.54
CA GLU A 65 31.25 10.59 34.08
C GLU A 65 30.99 9.34 33.22
N PHE A 66 31.97 8.95 32.41
CA PHE A 66 31.87 7.72 31.60
C PHE A 66 31.69 6.49 32.46
N SER A 67 30.74 5.63 32.06
CA SER A 67 30.63 4.26 32.55
C SER A 67 31.88 3.43 32.17
N GLU A 68 32.13 2.33 32.89
CA GLU A 68 33.28 1.46 32.58
C GLU A 68 33.19 0.89 31.15
N GLN A 69 31.98 0.61 30.65
CA GLN A 69 31.76 0.10 29.29
C GLN A 69 32.10 1.15 28.21
N GLU A 70 31.76 2.42 28.41
CA GLU A 70 32.10 3.51 27.48
C GLU A 70 33.60 3.79 27.47
N ARG A 71 34.27 3.66 28.63
CA ARG A 71 35.73 3.75 28.74
C ARG A 71 36.43 2.60 28.02
N GLU A 72 35.90 1.38 28.11
CA GLU A 72 36.42 0.20 27.43
C GLU A 72 36.26 0.25 25.91
N GLN A 73 35.24 0.95 25.40
CA GLN A 73 34.99 1.12 23.96
C GLN A 73 35.88 2.16 23.29
N GLU A 74 36.80 2.82 24.03
CA GLU A 74 37.64 3.91 23.52
C GLU A 74 36.83 4.95 22.71
N LEU A 75 35.60 5.26 23.15
CA LEU A 75 34.82 6.41 22.69
C LEU A 75 35.46 7.70 23.22
N HIS A 76 36.76 7.86 22.98
CA HIS A 76 37.52 9.07 23.22
C HIS A 76 37.21 10.02 22.06
N MET A 77 36.12 10.76 22.19
CA MET A 77 36.07 12.06 21.51
C MET A 77 37.26 12.89 22.00
N ALA A 78 37.87 13.67 21.09
CA ALA A 78 39.07 14.44 21.37
C ALA A 78 38.90 15.29 22.64
N GLU A 79 39.96 15.40 23.46
CA GLU A 79 39.98 16.22 24.67
C GLU A 79 39.47 17.64 24.39
N GLY A 80 38.24 17.95 24.78
CA GLY A 80 37.65 19.28 24.61
C GLY A 80 36.17 19.33 24.25
N ASP A 81 35.60 18.25 23.69
CA ASP A 81 34.23 18.26 23.14
C ASP A 81 33.17 17.60 24.05
N TRP A 82 33.45 17.47 25.36
CA TRP A 82 32.47 16.88 26.26
C TRP A 82 31.29 17.82 26.48
N PRO A 83 30.03 17.37 26.26
CA PRO A 83 28.88 18.20 26.57
C PRO A 83 28.86 18.44 28.08
N ASN A 84 28.95 19.70 28.48
CA ASN A 84 28.68 20.09 29.86
C ASN A 84 27.19 19.84 30.11
N ILE A 85 26.88 18.80 30.89
CA ILE A 85 25.50 18.54 31.30
C ILE A 85 25.17 19.51 32.43
N LEU A 86 24.12 20.30 32.23
CA LEU A 86 23.58 21.20 33.22
C LEU A 86 22.52 20.49 34.04
N TYR A 87 22.67 20.52 35.35
CA TYR A 87 21.70 19.98 36.30
C TYR A 87 21.05 21.11 37.08
N VAL A 88 19.73 21.02 37.25
CA VAL A 88 18.94 21.94 38.07
C VAL A 88 18.91 21.41 39.50
N ARG A 89 19.30 22.26 40.46
CA ARG A 89 19.31 21.95 41.90
C ARG A 89 18.18 22.67 42.65
N ALA A 90 17.90 23.91 42.27
CA ALA A 90 16.87 24.71 42.92
C ALA A 90 15.99 25.43 41.91
N VAL A 91 14.71 25.53 42.23
CA VAL A 91 13.71 26.19 41.41
C VAL A 91 12.84 27.11 42.25
N ARG A 92 12.37 28.20 41.66
CA ARG A 92 11.35 29.07 42.23
C ARG A 92 9.99 28.69 41.68
N GLY A 93 9.01 28.49 42.56
CA GLY A 93 7.66 28.16 42.13
C GLY A 93 6.92 29.37 41.59
N THR A 94 6.00 29.08 40.67
CA THR A 94 5.29 30.10 39.89
C THR A 94 3.78 29.87 39.99
N LYS A 95 3.02 30.88 39.54
CA LYS A 95 1.55 30.77 39.39
C LYS A 95 1.11 29.70 38.37
N TYR A 96 2.04 29.14 37.60
CA TYR A 96 1.80 28.11 36.59
C TYR A 96 1.96 26.68 37.13
N SER A 97 2.01 26.53 38.46
CA SER A 97 2.00 25.23 39.13
C SER A 97 0.59 24.80 39.55
N ASN A 98 0.42 23.51 39.80
CA ASN A 98 -0.82 22.92 40.29
C ASN A 98 -1.18 23.31 41.74
N ASN A 99 -0.31 24.03 42.46
CA ASN A 99 -0.51 24.35 43.86
C ASN A 99 0.04 25.74 44.20
N SER A 100 -0.84 26.63 44.67
CA SER A 100 -0.51 28.01 45.00
C SER A 100 0.51 28.16 46.13
N LEU A 101 0.77 27.10 46.90
CA LEU A 101 1.80 27.10 47.94
C LEU A 101 3.22 27.23 47.39
N PHE A 102 3.44 26.92 46.10
CA PHE A 102 4.76 27.01 45.49
C PHE A 102 5.12 28.43 45.05
N VAL A 103 4.15 29.34 44.93
CA VAL A 103 4.36 30.65 44.29
C VAL A 103 5.36 31.49 45.06
N ASP A 104 6.38 31.99 44.35
CA ASP A 104 7.45 32.88 44.84
C ASP A 104 8.40 32.28 45.90
N GLU A 105 8.24 31.00 46.22
CA GLU A 105 9.13 30.27 47.14
C GLU A 105 10.17 29.45 46.37
N VAL A 106 11.37 29.30 46.95
CA VAL A 106 12.48 28.55 46.35
C VAL A 106 12.56 27.16 46.98
N TYR A 107 12.55 26.13 46.13
CA TYR A 107 12.59 24.72 46.52
C TYR A 107 13.84 24.05 46.01
N GLN A 108 14.47 23.25 46.87
CA GLN A 108 15.53 22.35 46.47
C GLN A 108 14.94 21.05 45.93
N LEU A 109 15.48 20.59 44.81
CA LEU A 109 15.12 19.32 44.22
C LEU A 109 15.75 18.19 45.03
N LYS A 110 14.94 17.19 45.40
CA LYS A 110 15.45 15.99 46.11
C LYS A 110 16.41 15.16 45.24
N LYS A 111 16.20 15.22 43.93
CA LYS A 111 17.06 14.61 42.93
C LYS A 111 17.32 15.66 41.86
N ASP A 112 18.58 15.91 41.57
CA ASP A 112 18.98 16.81 40.49
C ASP A 112 18.40 16.31 39.15
N ILE A 113 17.99 17.26 38.32
CA ILE A 113 17.34 16.99 37.03
C ILE A 113 18.19 17.61 35.95
N GLU A 114 18.46 16.83 34.91
CA GLU A 114 19.13 17.33 33.73
C GLU A 114 18.28 18.38 33.03
N LEU A 115 18.89 19.53 32.74
CA LEU A 115 18.27 20.60 31.98
C LEU A 115 18.43 20.29 30.48
N THR A 116 17.54 19.45 29.95
CA THR A 116 17.54 19.08 28.54
C THR A 116 16.93 20.15 27.64
N GLU A 117 15.79 20.72 28.07
CA GLU A 117 15.01 21.67 27.27
C GLU A 117 14.61 22.88 28.12
N PRO A 118 15.43 23.94 28.13
CA PRO A 118 15.04 25.19 28.78
C PRO A 118 13.87 25.85 28.05
N LEU A 119 12.92 26.37 28.83
CA LEU A 119 11.74 27.05 28.34
C LEU A 119 11.80 28.55 28.67
N PHE A 120 11.18 29.36 27.81
CA PHE A 120 11.07 30.81 27.96
C PHE A 120 9.61 31.21 27.93
N PHE A 121 9.20 32.06 28.87
CA PHE A 121 7.82 32.54 28.93
C PHE A 121 7.62 33.70 27.95
N TYR A 122 6.68 33.55 27.01
CA TYR A 122 6.50 34.50 25.91
C TYR A 122 6.19 35.94 26.36
N GLU A 123 5.43 36.13 27.44
CA GLU A 123 5.17 37.49 27.95
C GLU A 123 6.45 38.13 28.51
N ASN A 124 7.33 37.36 29.15
CA ASN A 124 8.63 37.84 29.62
C ASN A 124 9.51 38.27 28.44
N VAL A 125 9.48 37.51 27.34
CA VAL A 125 10.16 37.88 26.09
C VAL A 125 9.65 39.23 25.54
N ILE A 126 8.34 39.48 25.58
CA ILE A 126 7.75 40.78 25.18
C ILE A 126 8.21 41.90 26.11
N GLU A 127 8.20 41.67 27.42
CA GLU A 127 8.61 42.65 28.44
C GLU A 127 10.07 43.06 28.24
N ILE A 128 10.98 42.10 28.17
CA ILE A 128 12.41 42.36 27.91
C ILE A 128 12.60 43.11 26.60
N CYS A 129 11.97 42.69 25.49
CA CYS A 129 12.08 43.39 24.21
C CYS A 129 11.66 44.87 24.30
N LYS A 130 10.61 45.18 25.07
CA LYS A 130 10.17 46.56 25.30
C LYS A 130 11.18 47.35 26.12
N GLU A 131 11.75 46.75 27.17
CA GLU A 131 12.72 47.40 28.05
C GLU A 131 14.00 47.82 27.31
N ILE A 132 14.47 46.97 26.39
CA ILE A 132 15.68 47.23 25.60
C ILE A 132 15.41 47.98 24.28
N GLY A 133 14.15 48.32 23.99
CA GLY A 133 13.76 49.09 22.81
C GLY A 133 13.76 48.31 21.49
N LEU A 134 13.60 46.99 21.53
CA LEU A 134 13.44 46.16 20.33
C LEU A 134 12.00 46.19 19.80
N PRO A 135 11.80 45.88 18.51
CA PRO A 135 10.47 45.64 17.96
C PRO A 135 9.72 44.59 18.77
N THR A 136 8.40 44.78 18.94
CA THR A 136 7.57 43.82 19.65
C THR A 136 7.63 42.46 18.96
N PRO A 137 7.84 41.35 19.71
CA PRO A 137 7.81 40.01 19.15
C PRO A 137 6.53 39.76 18.36
N LYS A 138 6.64 39.01 17.26
CA LYS A 138 5.47 38.58 16.47
C LYS A 138 4.49 37.77 17.33
N PRO A 139 3.18 37.76 17.00
CA PRO A 139 2.17 37.02 17.76
C PRO A 139 2.50 35.53 17.96
N LEU A 140 2.13 35.01 19.13
CA LEU A 140 2.36 33.62 19.54
C LEU A 140 1.73 32.60 18.57
N GLU A 141 0.66 32.96 17.86
CA GLU A 141 0.05 32.07 16.88
C GLU A 141 0.98 31.73 15.71
N LEU A 142 1.98 32.58 15.42
CA LEU A 142 2.96 32.36 14.35
C LEU A 142 4.08 31.39 14.76
N VAL A 143 4.22 31.11 16.05
CA VAL A 143 5.25 30.22 16.61
C VAL A 143 4.88 28.76 16.40
N ASN A 144 3.59 28.47 16.47
CA ASN A 144 3.05 27.13 16.31
C ASN A 144 2.77 26.79 14.83
N GLN A 145 3.04 27.71 13.90
CA GLN A 145 2.88 27.45 12.47
C GLN A 145 4.16 26.80 11.96
N LYS A 146 4.08 25.49 11.71
CA LYS A 146 5.15 24.74 11.04
C LYS A 146 5.53 25.44 9.74
N ARG A 147 6.83 25.68 9.56
CA ARG A 147 7.35 26.30 8.34
C ARG A 147 7.55 25.24 7.26
N PHE A 148 6.89 25.48 6.13
CA PHE A 148 7.06 24.65 4.96
C PHE A 148 8.01 25.33 3.97
N ASN A 149 8.95 24.58 3.39
CA ASN A 149 9.83 25.07 2.32
C ASN A 149 9.11 25.16 0.96
N TYR A 150 7.80 24.96 0.95
CA TYR A 150 6.90 25.11 -0.18
C TYR A 150 5.65 25.87 0.27
N ASP A 151 4.90 26.42 -0.68
CA ASP A 151 3.60 27.07 -0.40
C ASP A 151 2.50 26.01 -0.23
N PRO A 152 2.01 25.75 1.00
CA PRO A 152 0.99 24.72 1.22
C PRO A 152 -0.32 25.06 0.51
N HIS A 153 -0.66 26.34 0.34
CA HIS A 153 -1.88 26.72 -0.38
C HIS A 153 -1.83 26.36 -1.86
N LEU A 154 -0.65 26.46 -2.47
CA LEU A 154 -0.45 26.04 -3.87
C LEU A 154 -0.49 24.52 -4.00
N ILE A 155 0.23 23.82 -3.11
CA ILE A 155 0.28 22.36 -3.09
C ILE A 155 -1.11 21.77 -2.82
N ASN A 156 -1.89 22.39 -1.91
CA ASN A 156 -3.24 21.96 -1.56
C ASN A 156 -4.26 22.02 -2.71
N LYS A 157 -3.96 22.71 -3.81
CA LYS A 157 -4.78 22.72 -5.03
C LYS A 157 -4.64 21.44 -5.85
N LYS A 158 -3.55 20.68 -5.68
CA LYS A 158 -3.36 19.39 -6.36
C LYS A 158 -4.17 18.29 -5.65
N SER A 159 -4.72 17.38 -6.45
CA SER A 159 -5.43 16.18 -5.96
C SER A 159 -4.63 14.90 -6.10
N ILE A 160 -3.54 14.93 -6.86
CA ILE A 160 -2.67 13.80 -7.20
C ILE A 160 -1.22 14.28 -7.12
N PHE A 161 -0.36 13.40 -6.63
CA PHE A 161 1.08 13.64 -6.47
C PHE A 161 1.84 12.46 -7.06
N THR A 162 2.98 12.71 -7.69
CA THR A 162 3.93 11.62 -7.97
C THR A 162 4.57 11.17 -6.67
N VAL A 163 5.09 9.95 -6.61
CA VAL A 163 5.88 9.44 -5.47
C VAL A 163 7.05 10.37 -5.16
N LEU A 164 7.68 10.92 -6.20
CA LEU A 164 8.73 11.92 -6.07
C LEU A 164 8.23 13.22 -5.43
N GLU A 165 7.11 13.78 -5.90
CA GLU A 165 6.56 15.00 -5.28
C GLU A 165 6.16 14.76 -3.82
N ALA A 166 5.57 13.60 -3.53
CA ALA A 166 5.18 13.18 -2.19
C ALA A 166 6.38 13.09 -1.24
N SER A 167 7.49 12.49 -1.66
CA SER A 167 8.69 12.38 -0.83
C SER A 167 9.31 13.74 -0.52
N TYR A 168 9.31 14.67 -1.49
CA TYR A 168 9.77 16.04 -1.27
C TYR A 168 8.89 16.79 -0.27
N ILE A 169 7.57 16.72 -0.43
CA ILE A 169 6.61 17.36 0.47
C ILE A 169 6.75 16.83 1.89
N ALA A 170 6.87 15.51 2.04
CA ALA A 170 7.03 14.84 3.33
C ALA A 170 8.37 15.18 4.00
N ALA A 171 9.44 15.31 3.23
CA ALA A 171 10.76 15.72 3.73
C ALA A 171 10.87 17.24 3.96
N ASN A 172 9.78 18.00 3.80
CA ASN A 172 9.78 19.45 3.86
C ASN A 172 10.80 20.11 2.91
N ILE A 173 10.94 19.60 1.67
CA ILE A 173 11.83 20.13 0.64
C ILE A 173 10.97 20.75 -0.47
N GLU A 174 11.37 21.90 -1.04
CA GLU A 174 10.65 22.49 -2.17
C GLU A 174 10.62 21.49 -3.35
N PRO A 175 9.44 21.07 -3.83
CA PRO A 175 9.36 20.13 -4.94
C PRO A 175 10.03 20.69 -6.20
N PRO A 176 10.73 19.85 -6.97
CA PRO A 176 11.45 20.30 -8.15
C PRO A 176 10.44 20.86 -9.18
N LYS A 177 10.64 22.12 -9.57
CA LYS A 177 9.84 22.73 -10.65
C LYS A 177 10.30 22.10 -11.97
N PRO A 178 9.39 21.54 -12.79
CA PRO A 178 9.76 20.93 -14.06
C PRO A 178 10.43 21.98 -14.96
N HIS A 179 11.75 21.86 -15.15
CA HIS A 179 12.48 22.77 -16.01
C HIS A 179 12.33 22.31 -17.48
N PRO A 180 11.86 23.16 -18.41
CA PRO A 180 11.50 22.74 -19.77
C PRO A 180 12.66 22.17 -20.60
N LYS A 181 13.91 22.39 -20.20
CA LYS A 181 15.11 21.83 -20.86
C LYS A 181 15.64 20.52 -20.27
N TYR A 182 15.23 20.15 -19.06
CA TYR A 182 15.83 19.06 -18.30
C TYR A 182 14.76 18.27 -17.55
N LYS A 183 13.74 17.78 -18.28
CA LYS A 183 12.66 16.99 -17.68
C LYS A 183 13.16 15.74 -16.96
N ASP A 184 14.33 15.23 -17.37
CA ASP A 184 14.86 13.94 -16.88
C ASP A 184 16.04 14.10 -15.91
N MET A 185 16.54 15.32 -15.67
CA MET A 185 17.59 15.57 -14.67
C MET A 185 16.98 16.17 -13.41
N ILE A 186 16.24 15.37 -12.67
CA ILE A 186 15.85 15.72 -11.30
C ILE A 186 16.90 15.15 -10.36
N SER A 187 17.66 16.03 -9.72
CA SER A 187 18.60 15.63 -8.66
C SER A 187 17.82 15.19 -7.43
N VAL A 188 18.02 13.96 -6.99
CA VAL A 188 17.44 13.46 -5.74
C VAL A 188 18.25 14.04 -4.55
N PRO A 189 17.60 14.56 -3.49
CA PRO A 189 18.30 15.06 -2.31
C PRO A 189 19.14 13.96 -1.66
N SER A 190 20.33 14.30 -1.17
CA SER A 190 21.22 13.34 -0.51
C SER A 190 20.98 13.17 0.98
N SER A 191 20.03 13.90 1.58
CA SER A 191 19.74 13.83 3.01
C SER A 191 19.22 12.44 3.39
N ASP A 192 19.71 11.92 4.52
CA ASP A 192 19.33 10.57 4.97
C ASP A 192 17.86 10.51 5.39
N GLU A 193 17.31 11.60 5.93
CA GLU A 193 15.88 11.72 6.23
C GLU A 193 15.00 11.55 4.97
N TYR A 194 15.38 12.19 3.86
CA TYR A 194 14.66 12.05 2.59
C TYR A 194 14.69 10.60 2.08
N LYS A 195 15.82 9.90 2.22
CA LYS A 195 15.94 8.49 1.80
C LYS A 195 15.03 7.59 2.61
N VAL A 196 14.99 7.77 3.93
CA VAL A 196 14.11 6.99 4.84
C VAL A 196 12.64 7.22 4.49
N ILE A 197 12.25 8.47 4.24
CA ILE A 197 10.89 8.84 3.79
C ILE A 197 10.54 8.15 2.48
N LEU A 198 11.45 8.22 1.49
CA LEU A 198 11.26 7.62 0.18
C LEU A 198 11.14 6.09 0.25
N GLU A 199 12.02 5.44 1.01
CA GLU A 199 12.01 3.99 1.24
C GLU A 199 10.70 3.56 1.92
N SER A 200 10.30 4.22 3.02
CA SER A 200 9.04 3.92 3.71
C SER A 200 7.83 4.03 2.78
N LEU A 201 7.77 5.10 1.98
CA LEU A 201 6.66 5.31 1.04
C LEU A 201 6.65 4.24 -0.07
N CYS A 202 7.81 3.84 -0.57
CA CYS A 202 7.94 2.75 -1.54
C CYS A 202 7.54 1.39 -0.94
N ASP A 203 7.92 1.11 0.31
CA ASP A 203 7.56 -0.13 1.00
C ASP A 203 6.06 -0.20 1.28
N CYS A 204 5.43 0.92 1.64
CA CYS A 204 3.98 1.01 1.75
C CYS A 204 3.27 0.72 0.41
N ILE A 205 3.81 1.21 -0.71
CA ILE A 205 3.27 0.94 -2.06
C ILE A 205 3.47 -0.54 -2.45
N LYS A 206 4.62 -1.13 -2.13
CA LYS A 206 4.91 -2.55 -2.38
C LYS A 206 4.15 -3.49 -1.46
N GLY A 207 3.55 -2.96 -0.40
CA GLY A 207 2.90 -3.72 0.66
C GLY A 207 3.87 -4.48 1.57
N GLN A 208 5.06 -3.92 1.80
CA GLN A 208 6.17 -4.55 2.53
C GLN A 208 6.56 -3.81 3.79
N HIS A 209 5.88 -2.71 4.10
CA HIS A 209 6.10 -1.99 5.35
C HIS A 209 5.87 -2.90 6.56
N GLU A 210 6.76 -2.84 7.56
CA GLU A 210 6.78 -3.78 8.69
C GLU A 210 5.47 -3.80 9.50
N THR A 211 4.76 -2.68 9.52
CA THR A 211 3.48 -2.53 10.22
C THR A 211 2.28 -3.07 9.44
N GLY A 212 2.46 -3.48 8.18
CA GLY A 212 1.38 -3.89 7.29
C GLY A 212 0.56 -2.73 6.73
N PHE A 213 1.01 -1.47 6.89
CA PHE A 213 0.39 -0.33 6.23
C PHE A 213 0.62 -0.39 4.72
N HIS A 214 -0.42 -0.12 3.94
CA HIS A 214 -0.40 -0.26 2.48
C HIS A 214 -0.98 0.99 1.83
N LEU A 215 -0.31 1.47 0.79
CA LEU A 215 -0.75 2.62 0.00
C LEU A 215 -1.43 2.18 -1.29
N ILE A 216 -2.58 2.79 -1.58
CA ILE A 216 -3.34 2.52 -2.80
C ILE A 216 -2.96 3.57 -3.85
N THR A 217 -2.19 3.16 -4.87
CA THR A 217 -1.74 4.06 -5.95
C THR A 217 -2.85 4.29 -6.97
N ARG A 218 -2.93 5.51 -7.53
CA ARG A 218 -3.83 5.80 -8.66
C ARG A 218 -3.31 5.14 -9.93
N GLU A 219 -2.03 5.28 -10.16
CA GLU A 219 -1.31 4.65 -11.26
C GLU A 219 0.03 4.15 -10.73
N LEU A 220 0.41 2.93 -11.10
CA LEU A 220 1.63 2.29 -10.63
C LEU A 220 2.61 2.12 -11.79
N GLY A 221 3.69 2.91 -11.78
CA GLY A 221 4.79 2.81 -12.71
C GLY A 221 5.96 2.06 -12.09
N VAL A 222 6.49 1.08 -12.81
CA VAL A 222 7.67 0.30 -12.38
C VAL A 222 8.76 0.43 -13.43
N LYS A 223 9.97 0.77 -12.98
CA LYS A 223 11.15 0.79 -13.84
C LYS A 223 11.49 -0.62 -14.30
N SER A 224 11.72 -0.77 -15.59
CA SER A 224 12.08 -2.02 -16.25
C SER A 224 13.11 -1.73 -17.32
N ASN A 225 13.94 -2.71 -17.65
CA ASN A 225 14.90 -2.59 -18.73
C ASN A 225 14.47 -3.50 -19.87
N ASP A 226 14.61 -3.03 -21.10
CA ASP A 226 14.33 -3.83 -22.29
C ASP A 226 15.50 -4.81 -22.58
N GLU A 227 15.40 -5.51 -23.71
CA GLU A 227 16.41 -6.48 -24.16
C GLU A 227 17.79 -5.84 -24.43
N PHE A 228 17.83 -4.51 -24.61
CA PHE A 228 19.01 -3.72 -24.90
C PHE A 228 19.54 -2.97 -23.67
N GLY A 229 18.84 -3.07 -22.53
CA GLY A 229 19.20 -2.37 -21.30
C GLY A 229 18.70 -0.92 -21.24
N GLU A 230 17.82 -0.50 -22.16
CA GLU A 230 17.18 0.81 -22.09
C GLU A 230 16.05 0.79 -21.05
N GLU A 231 16.05 1.80 -20.18
CA GLU A 231 15.09 1.92 -19.09
C GLU A 231 13.74 2.44 -19.61
N PHE A 232 12.66 1.76 -19.26
CA PHE A 232 11.29 2.16 -19.55
C PHE A 232 10.36 1.85 -18.36
N SER A 233 9.21 2.51 -18.35
CA SER A 233 8.23 2.37 -17.27
C SER A 233 7.10 1.43 -17.68
N ARG A 234 6.88 0.38 -16.90
CA ARG A 234 5.76 -0.55 -17.06
C ARG A 234 4.63 -0.19 -16.10
N TRP A 235 3.42 -0.12 -16.63
CA TRP A 235 2.22 0.20 -15.86
C TRP A 235 1.58 -1.05 -15.28
N TYR A 236 1.07 -0.94 -14.06
CA TYR A 236 0.34 -1.98 -13.34
C TYR A 236 -0.99 -1.46 -12.84
N GLU A 237 -1.95 -2.39 -12.69
CA GLU A 237 -3.21 -2.10 -12.03
C GLU A 237 -3.00 -1.89 -10.54
N ASN A 238 -3.83 -1.03 -9.96
CA ASN A 238 -3.82 -0.74 -8.54
C ASN A 238 -4.08 -2.02 -7.70
N GLY A 239 -3.35 -2.19 -6.60
CA GLY A 239 -3.44 -3.39 -5.75
C GLY A 239 -2.64 -4.59 -6.25
N THR A 240 -1.82 -4.44 -7.30
CA THR A 240 -0.90 -5.52 -7.74
C THR A 240 0.16 -5.79 -6.67
N CYS A 241 0.27 -7.03 -6.18
CA CYS A 241 1.35 -7.44 -5.30
C CYS A 241 2.70 -7.38 -6.03
N LEU A 242 3.56 -6.44 -5.65
CA LEU A 242 4.90 -6.30 -6.21
C LEU A 242 5.92 -7.19 -5.49
N LYS A 243 6.93 -7.67 -6.22
CA LYS A 243 8.10 -8.31 -5.61
C LYS A 243 8.95 -7.26 -4.91
N ALA A 244 9.66 -7.62 -3.84
CA ALA A 244 10.51 -6.69 -3.08
C ALA A 244 11.55 -5.94 -3.91
N ARG A 245 12.14 -6.65 -4.87
CA ARG A 245 13.19 -6.13 -5.78
C ARG A 245 12.66 -5.24 -6.92
N VAL A 246 11.39 -4.87 -6.89
CA VAL A 246 10.81 -4.00 -7.92
C VAL A 246 11.23 -2.55 -7.66
N ASP A 247 11.74 -1.89 -8.70
CA ASP A 247 12.08 -0.47 -8.64
C ASP A 247 10.88 0.37 -9.08
N ILE A 248 10.33 1.16 -8.16
CA ILE A 248 9.18 2.04 -8.43
C ILE A 248 9.66 3.21 -9.29
N ASP A 249 8.91 3.53 -10.34
CA ASP A 249 9.11 4.77 -11.06
C ASP A 249 8.52 5.93 -10.26
N LEU A 250 9.39 6.72 -9.64
CA LEU A 250 9.01 7.81 -8.75
C LEU A 250 8.25 8.93 -9.48
N THR A 251 8.43 9.06 -10.79
CA THR A 251 7.85 10.13 -11.60
C THR A 251 6.52 9.73 -12.22
N ASN A 252 6.32 8.45 -12.50
CA ASN A 252 5.09 7.92 -13.12
C ASN A 252 4.15 7.22 -12.14
N THR A 253 4.60 6.91 -10.92
CA THR A 253 3.71 6.37 -9.88
C THR A 253 2.96 7.51 -9.20
N LEU A 254 1.64 7.44 -9.24
CA LEU A 254 0.74 8.49 -8.76
C LEU A 254 0.02 8.06 -7.49
N LEU A 255 0.02 8.94 -6.50
CA LEU A 255 -0.71 8.84 -5.25
C LEU A 255 -1.83 9.87 -5.22
N SER A 256 -2.99 9.50 -4.67
CA SER A 256 -4.03 10.49 -4.38
C SER A 256 -3.64 11.34 -3.17
N LYS A 257 -4.13 12.58 -3.11
CA LYS A 257 -3.94 13.45 -1.94
C LYS A 257 -4.38 12.78 -0.64
N ALA A 258 -5.50 12.06 -0.66
CA ALA A 258 -6.03 11.37 0.52
C ALA A 258 -5.07 10.28 1.01
N GLU A 259 -4.54 9.47 0.10
CA GLU A 259 -3.56 8.42 0.41
C GLU A 259 -2.26 8.98 0.97
N LEU A 260 -1.77 10.09 0.39
CA LEU A 260 -0.60 10.79 0.92
C LEU A 260 -0.84 11.32 2.33
N ILE A 261 -1.98 11.96 2.59
CA ILE A 261 -2.34 12.46 3.92
C ILE A 261 -2.41 11.31 4.93
N MET A 262 -3.08 10.21 4.61
CA MET A 262 -3.17 9.05 5.49
C MET A 262 -1.79 8.48 5.85
N TRP A 263 -0.89 8.38 4.87
CA TRP A 263 0.48 7.92 5.13
C TRP A 263 1.28 8.93 5.96
N CYS A 264 1.15 10.23 5.70
CA CYS A 264 1.77 11.27 6.52
C CYS A 264 1.28 11.24 7.97
N GLU A 265 -0.02 11.06 8.20
CA GLU A 265 -0.60 10.89 9.53
C GLU A 265 -0.05 9.64 10.23
N PHE A 266 0.05 8.52 9.50
CA PHE A 266 0.65 7.28 10.00
C PHE A 266 2.12 7.46 10.41
N MET A 267 2.89 8.26 9.67
CA MET A 267 4.29 8.56 9.95
C MET A 267 4.50 9.72 10.94
N GLY A 268 3.43 10.40 11.38
CA GLY A 268 3.54 11.59 12.23
C GLY A 268 4.15 12.81 11.54
N ILE A 269 4.07 12.88 10.20
CA ILE A 269 4.65 13.95 9.39
C ILE A 269 3.59 15.01 9.09
N ASP A 270 3.73 16.19 9.68
CA ASP A 270 2.94 17.36 9.28
C ASP A 270 3.46 17.96 7.97
N THR A 271 2.61 18.02 6.95
CA THR A 271 2.89 18.53 5.60
C THR A 271 2.04 19.76 5.24
N GLY A 272 1.17 20.22 6.13
CA GLY A 272 0.22 21.30 5.84
C GLY A 272 -0.82 20.93 4.75
N LEU A 273 -0.91 19.66 4.36
CA LEU A 273 -1.91 19.17 3.43
C LEU A 273 -3.27 19.02 4.12
N GLU A 274 -4.29 19.62 3.53
CA GLU A 274 -5.67 19.55 4.03
C GLU A 274 -6.54 18.65 3.17
N VAL A 275 -7.39 17.85 3.79
CA VAL A 275 -8.44 17.12 3.06
C VAL A 275 -9.46 18.14 2.56
N ASN A 276 -9.42 18.46 1.26
CA ASN A 276 -10.46 19.28 0.64
C ASN A 276 -11.75 18.45 0.59
N SER A 277 -12.58 18.55 1.62
CA SER A 277 -13.86 17.83 1.76
C SER A 277 -14.94 18.27 0.76
N LYS A 278 -14.60 19.03 -0.28
CA LYS A 278 -15.55 19.51 -1.31
C LYS A 278 -15.96 18.47 -2.35
N GLU A 279 -15.40 17.26 -2.35
CA GLU A 279 -15.95 16.15 -3.12
C GLU A 279 -16.16 14.95 -2.19
N PRO A 280 -17.42 14.70 -1.78
CA PRO A 280 -18.07 13.48 -2.25
C PRO A 280 -19.60 13.57 -2.46
N SER A 281 -20.25 14.74 -2.46
CA SER A 281 -21.70 14.78 -2.73
C SER A 281 -22.03 14.44 -4.19
N LEU A 282 -21.20 14.88 -5.14
CA LEU A 282 -21.36 14.53 -6.56
C LEU A 282 -20.96 13.08 -6.89
N SER A 283 -20.08 12.47 -6.09
CA SER A 283 -19.60 11.09 -6.30
C SER A 283 -20.61 10.06 -5.83
N VAL A 284 -21.27 10.27 -4.69
CA VAL A 284 -22.28 9.32 -4.20
C VAL A 284 -23.50 9.35 -5.11
N GLU A 285 -24.00 10.53 -5.48
CA GLU A 285 -25.11 10.66 -6.43
C GLU A 285 -24.76 10.05 -7.80
N ALA A 286 -23.54 10.27 -8.33
CA ALA A 286 -23.12 9.65 -9.58
C ALA A 286 -22.97 8.12 -9.47
N LEU A 287 -22.53 7.62 -8.33
CA LEU A 287 -22.45 6.18 -8.05
C LEU A 287 -23.83 5.56 -7.90
N GLU A 288 -24.78 6.23 -7.23
CA GLU A 288 -26.17 5.80 -7.13
C GLU A 288 -26.84 5.73 -8.51
N VAL A 289 -26.63 6.73 -9.36
CA VAL A 289 -27.11 6.72 -10.75
C VAL A 289 -26.49 5.55 -11.54
N ARG A 290 -25.20 5.26 -11.35
CA ARG A 290 -24.53 4.13 -12.01
C ARG A 290 -25.03 2.77 -11.50
N ILE A 291 -25.23 2.63 -10.20
CA ILE A 291 -25.79 1.42 -9.58
C ILE A 291 -27.20 1.15 -10.11
N ASN A 292 -28.04 2.19 -10.16
CA ASN A 292 -29.39 2.05 -10.69
C ASN A 292 -29.37 1.64 -12.17
N LYS A 293 -28.51 2.26 -12.98
CA LYS A 293 -28.36 1.89 -14.40
C LYS A 293 -27.90 0.44 -14.60
N LEU A 294 -26.96 -0.04 -13.78
CA LEU A 294 -26.48 -1.43 -13.84
C LEU A 294 -27.56 -2.41 -13.39
N ASN A 295 -28.34 -2.07 -12.36
CA ASN A 295 -29.47 -2.90 -11.93
C ASN A 295 -30.54 -3.03 -13.03
N ASP A 296 -30.87 -1.92 -13.71
CA ASP A 296 -31.82 -1.93 -14.84
C ASP A 296 -31.30 -2.76 -16.03
N GLU A 297 -29.98 -2.82 -16.23
CA GLU A 297 -29.35 -3.64 -17.27
C GLU A 297 -29.39 -5.13 -16.92
N VAL A 298 -29.07 -5.48 -15.67
CA VAL A 298 -29.17 -6.86 -15.16
C VAL A 298 -30.61 -7.37 -15.19
N GLU A 299 -31.60 -6.52 -14.88
CA GLU A 299 -33.01 -6.91 -14.93
C GLU A 299 -33.47 -7.18 -16.37
N ARG A 300 -33.03 -6.35 -17.33
CA ARG A 300 -33.29 -6.58 -18.77
C ARG A 300 -32.66 -7.86 -19.28
N GLU A 301 -31.41 -8.14 -18.92
CA GLU A 301 -30.74 -9.39 -19.30
C GLU A 301 -31.42 -10.62 -18.71
N ARG A 302 -31.89 -10.54 -17.45
CA ARG A 302 -32.67 -11.61 -16.82
C ARG A 302 -33.97 -11.89 -17.54
N ASP A 303 -34.70 -10.86 -17.92
CA ASP A 303 -35.95 -10.99 -18.67
C ASP A 303 -35.72 -11.60 -20.06
N GLU A 304 -34.64 -11.22 -20.74
CA GLU A 304 -34.27 -11.78 -22.04
C GLU A 304 -33.89 -13.26 -21.94
N HIS A 305 -33.06 -13.63 -20.97
CA HIS A 305 -32.73 -15.02 -20.68
C HIS A 305 -33.96 -15.86 -20.30
N GLN A 306 -34.89 -15.29 -19.54
CA GLN A 306 -36.13 -16.00 -19.18
C GLN A 306 -37.01 -16.26 -20.40
N ARG A 307 -37.13 -15.29 -21.33
CA ARG A 307 -37.84 -15.49 -22.60
C ARG A 307 -37.17 -16.54 -23.48
N GLU A 308 -35.84 -16.50 -23.60
CA GLU A 308 -35.09 -17.48 -24.37
C GLU A 308 -35.27 -18.90 -23.80
N LYS A 309 -35.23 -19.03 -22.48
CA LYS A 309 -35.51 -20.29 -21.80
C LYS A 309 -36.91 -20.83 -22.09
N GLU A 310 -37.93 -19.96 -22.08
CA GLU A 310 -39.30 -20.35 -22.40
C GLU A 310 -39.47 -20.77 -23.87
N LEU A 311 -38.76 -20.11 -24.79
CA LEU A 311 -38.75 -20.48 -26.21
C LEU A 311 -38.08 -21.85 -26.42
N LEU A 312 -36.92 -22.07 -25.78
CA LEU A 312 -36.23 -23.35 -25.84
C LEU A 312 -37.08 -24.47 -25.23
N GLN A 313 -37.77 -24.21 -24.12
CA GLN A 313 -38.66 -25.19 -23.50
C GLN A 313 -39.81 -25.57 -24.44
N LYS A 314 -40.47 -24.60 -25.08
CA LYS A 314 -41.50 -24.87 -26.09
C LYS A 314 -40.97 -25.66 -27.27
N SER A 315 -39.75 -25.38 -27.72
CA SER A 315 -39.11 -26.13 -28.80
C SER A 315 -38.82 -27.58 -28.39
N ILE A 316 -38.37 -27.79 -27.15
CA ILE A 316 -38.15 -29.14 -26.59
C ILE A 316 -39.47 -29.91 -26.51
N ASP A 317 -40.53 -29.27 -26.02
CA ASP A 317 -41.85 -29.89 -25.89
C ASP A 317 -42.42 -30.29 -27.26
N SER A 318 -42.31 -29.41 -28.27
CA SER A 318 -42.68 -29.70 -29.66
C SER A 318 -41.90 -30.87 -30.26
N LEU A 319 -40.58 -30.91 -30.07
CA LEU A 319 -39.74 -32.01 -30.54
C LEU A 319 -40.09 -33.33 -29.86
N ASN A 320 -40.42 -33.30 -28.57
CA ASN A 320 -40.86 -34.49 -27.84
C ASN A 320 -42.20 -35.00 -28.37
N GLU A 321 -43.14 -34.11 -28.70
CA GLU A 321 -44.42 -34.48 -29.33
C GLU A 321 -44.22 -35.09 -30.72
N GLU A 322 -43.38 -34.50 -31.56
CA GLU A 322 -43.01 -35.06 -32.87
C GLU A 322 -42.37 -36.45 -32.74
N LEU A 323 -41.45 -36.62 -31.79
CA LEU A 323 -40.79 -37.89 -31.53
C LEU A 323 -41.75 -38.95 -30.99
N LEU A 324 -42.76 -38.55 -30.20
CA LEU A 324 -43.87 -39.41 -29.76
C LEU A 324 -44.75 -39.85 -30.94
N GLN A 325 -45.07 -38.93 -31.87
CA GLN A 325 -45.82 -39.25 -33.08
C GLN A 325 -45.03 -40.17 -34.02
N GLU A 326 -43.73 -39.94 -34.21
CA GLU A 326 -42.87 -40.82 -35.00
C GLU A 326 -42.79 -42.22 -34.39
N LYS A 327 -42.64 -42.34 -33.06
CA LYS A 327 -42.66 -43.64 -32.38
C LYS A 327 -44.01 -44.34 -32.50
N ALA A 328 -45.12 -43.62 -32.42
CA ALA A 328 -46.45 -44.18 -32.65
C ALA A 328 -46.65 -44.64 -34.09
N ASN A 329 -46.13 -43.89 -35.07
CA ASN A 329 -46.16 -44.27 -36.49
C ASN A 329 -45.25 -45.47 -36.80
N GLN A 330 -44.11 -45.61 -36.11
CA GLN A 330 -43.22 -46.77 -36.23
C GLN A 330 -43.82 -48.03 -35.55
N GLN A 331 -44.62 -47.88 -34.50
CA GLN A 331 -45.38 -49.01 -33.92
C GLN A 331 -46.55 -49.48 -34.79
N GLY A 332 -46.96 -48.72 -35.81
CA GLY A 332 -47.94 -49.12 -36.83
C GLY A 332 -47.37 -49.90 -38.02
N PHE A 333 -46.04 -50.06 -38.11
CA PHE A 333 -45.36 -50.77 -39.20
C PHE A 333 -44.28 -51.72 -38.64
N SER A 334 -44.70 -52.82 -38.02
CA SER A 334 -43.84 -54.02 -37.92
C SER A 334 -44.63 -55.28 -37.62
N GLU A 335 -45.31 -55.82 -38.64
CA GLU A 335 -45.31 -57.26 -38.87
C GLU A 335 -44.63 -57.51 -40.21
N ASN A 336 -43.37 -57.95 -40.13
CA ASN A 336 -42.56 -58.65 -41.13
C ASN A 336 -41.23 -57.96 -41.46
N GLY A 337 -40.17 -58.75 -41.34
CA GLY A 337 -38.95 -58.56 -42.10
C GLY A 337 -37.77 -58.10 -41.28
N SER A 338 -36.85 -59.02 -41.05
CA SER A 338 -35.45 -58.73 -40.78
C SER A 338 -34.92 -57.61 -41.69
N ASP A 339 -34.40 -56.52 -41.13
CA ASP A 339 -33.32 -55.78 -41.77
C ASP A 339 -32.57 -54.93 -40.74
N GLY A 340 -31.31 -55.29 -40.53
CA GLY A 340 -30.36 -54.44 -39.82
C GLY A 340 -30.03 -53.20 -40.64
N LEU A 341 -29.56 -52.15 -39.96
CA LEU A 341 -29.08 -50.89 -40.54
C LEU A 341 -28.19 -51.13 -41.79
N VAL A 342 -28.71 -50.80 -42.98
CA VAL A 342 -27.92 -50.83 -44.23
C VAL A 342 -27.28 -49.47 -44.43
N PHE A 343 -25.94 -49.41 -44.35
CA PHE A 343 -25.18 -48.19 -44.64
C PHE A 343 -25.27 -47.85 -46.15
N PRO A 344 -25.56 -46.60 -46.56
CA PRO A 344 -25.85 -46.24 -47.95
C PRO A 344 -24.66 -46.29 -48.93
N ILE A 345 -23.43 -46.50 -48.45
CA ILE A 345 -22.23 -46.48 -49.30
C ILE A 345 -21.42 -47.76 -49.07
N ARG A 346 -21.49 -48.70 -50.02
CA ARG A 346 -20.67 -49.92 -50.04
C ARG A 346 -19.39 -49.66 -50.81
N THR A 347 -18.31 -49.31 -50.11
CA THR A 347 -16.98 -49.30 -50.71
C THR A 347 -16.29 -50.64 -50.48
N LYS A 348 -15.41 -51.07 -51.38
CA LYS A 348 -14.61 -52.30 -51.20
C LYS A 348 -13.84 -52.32 -49.87
N LYS A 349 -13.46 -51.15 -49.36
CA LYS A 349 -12.82 -50.96 -48.03
C LYS A 349 -13.77 -51.30 -46.88
N LEU A 350 -15.01 -50.80 -46.94
CA LEU A 350 -16.02 -51.07 -45.91
C LEU A 350 -16.51 -52.52 -45.96
N GLU A 351 -16.62 -53.12 -47.15
CA GLU A 351 -16.95 -54.54 -47.30
C GLU A 351 -15.86 -55.45 -46.73
N ALA A 352 -14.58 -55.14 -47.01
CA ALA A 352 -13.45 -55.85 -46.42
C ALA A 352 -13.41 -55.70 -44.89
N ALA A 353 -13.68 -54.50 -44.37
CA ALA A 353 -13.75 -54.23 -42.94
C ALA A 353 -14.91 -54.97 -42.26
N LEU A 354 -16.10 -54.97 -42.84
CA LEU A 354 -17.28 -55.66 -42.32
C LEU A 354 -17.11 -57.18 -42.36
N SER A 355 -16.49 -57.71 -43.41
CA SER A 355 -16.13 -59.13 -43.51
C SER A 355 -15.11 -59.52 -42.43
N ALA A 356 -14.07 -58.71 -42.23
CA ALA A 356 -13.09 -58.91 -41.17
C ALA A 356 -13.72 -58.81 -39.77
N GLN A 357 -14.65 -57.88 -39.56
CA GLN A 357 -15.39 -57.74 -38.31
C GLN A 357 -16.20 -59.00 -37.98
N LYS A 358 -16.96 -59.50 -38.95
CA LYS A 358 -17.74 -60.74 -38.78
C LYS A 358 -16.88 -61.98 -38.58
N LYS A 359 -15.62 -61.99 -39.02
CA LYS A 359 -14.74 -63.16 -38.92
C LYS A 359 -13.92 -63.20 -37.64
N PHE A 360 -13.46 -62.04 -37.17
CA PHE A 360 -12.52 -61.96 -36.04
C PHE A 360 -13.12 -61.36 -34.77
N TRP A 361 -14.21 -60.60 -34.89
CA TRP A 361 -14.78 -59.83 -33.78
C TRP A 361 -16.23 -60.22 -33.44
N SER A 362 -16.90 -61.06 -34.23
CA SER A 362 -18.27 -61.56 -33.95
C SER A 362 -18.36 -62.30 -32.63
N ASP A 363 -17.34 -63.11 -32.33
CA ASP A 363 -17.24 -63.99 -31.15
C ASP A 363 -16.05 -63.56 -30.28
N TYR A 364 -15.85 -62.24 -30.14
CA TYR A 364 -14.71 -61.70 -29.41
C TYR A 364 -14.67 -62.18 -27.95
N ASP A 365 -13.64 -62.95 -27.60
CA ASP A 365 -13.29 -63.31 -26.23
C ASP A 365 -12.16 -62.41 -25.73
N LYS A 366 -12.42 -61.72 -24.62
CA LYS A 366 -11.46 -60.83 -23.95
C LYS A 366 -10.16 -61.52 -23.58
N ASN A 367 -10.18 -62.82 -23.32
CA ASN A 367 -9.00 -63.59 -22.92
C ASN A 367 -8.13 -64.01 -24.11
N HIS A 368 -8.68 -64.03 -25.33
CA HIS A 368 -7.99 -64.49 -26.54
C HIS A 368 -8.21 -63.52 -27.72
N PRO A 369 -7.71 -62.27 -27.62
CA PRO A 369 -7.91 -61.28 -28.68
C PRO A 369 -7.20 -61.70 -29.97
N PRO A 370 -7.83 -61.54 -31.14
CA PRO A 370 -7.21 -61.86 -32.42
C PRO A 370 -5.99 -60.97 -32.69
N LEU A 371 -4.95 -61.54 -33.31
CA LEU A 371 -3.73 -60.81 -33.65
C LEU A 371 -4.00 -59.78 -34.75
N GLN A 372 -3.69 -58.51 -34.50
CA GLN A 372 -3.89 -57.42 -35.49
C GLN A 372 -3.18 -57.69 -36.82
N LYS A 373 -2.02 -58.37 -36.81
CA LYS A 373 -1.30 -58.76 -38.04
C LYS A 373 -2.10 -59.74 -38.90
N GLN A 374 -2.89 -60.62 -38.29
CA GLN A 374 -3.73 -61.59 -39.00
C GLN A 374 -4.96 -60.90 -39.61
N ILE A 375 -5.59 -60.00 -38.85
CA ILE A 375 -6.72 -59.19 -39.34
C ILE A 375 -6.27 -58.29 -40.50
N GLY A 376 -5.14 -57.60 -40.34
CA GLY A 376 -4.60 -56.73 -41.39
C GLY A 376 -4.19 -57.48 -42.65
N ALA A 377 -3.64 -58.69 -42.52
CA ALA A 377 -3.35 -59.56 -43.67
C ALA A 377 -4.64 -59.98 -44.40
N TYR A 378 -5.69 -60.33 -43.65
CA TYR A 378 -6.99 -60.70 -44.23
C TYR A 378 -7.67 -59.53 -44.95
N ILE A 379 -7.63 -58.32 -44.38
CA ILE A 379 -8.16 -57.11 -45.05
C ILE A 379 -7.34 -56.79 -46.30
N ALA A 380 -6.01 -56.92 -46.25
CA ALA A 380 -5.14 -56.68 -47.39
C ALA A 380 -5.44 -57.66 -48.55
N GLU A 381 -5.66 -58.94 -48.23
CA GLU A 381 -6.09 -59.98 -49.17
C GLU A 381 -7.46 -59.66 -49.81
N GLN A 382 -8.45 -59.26 -49.00
CA GLN A 382 -9.79 -58.86 -49.50
C GLN A 382 -9.73 -57.61 -50.40
N LEU A 383 -8.74 -56.73 -50.20
CA LEU A 383 -8.50 -55.56 -51.03
C LEU A 383 -7.64 -55.85 -52.26
N GLY A 384 -7.11 -57.08 -52.42
CA GLY A 384 -6.20 -57.45 -53.50
C GLY A 384 -4.87 -56.71 -53.48
N LYS A 385 -4.40 -56.29 -52.29
CA LYS A 385 -3.16 -55.52 -52.11
C LYS A 385 -2.21 -56.26 -51.17
N ASP A 386 -0.93 -56.31 -51.50
CA ASP A 386 0.09 -56.74 -50.54
C ASP A 386 0.33 -55.61 -49.51
N LYS A 387 -0.12 -55.83 -48.27
CA LYS A 387 0.08 -54.99 -47.07
C LYS A 387 0.20 -53.48 -47.33
N GLY A 388 -0.94 -52.79 -47.34
CA GLY A 388 -1.00 -51.32 -47.48
C GLY A 388 -1.45 -50.61 -46.21
N ARG A 389 -1.12 -49.31 -46.11
CA ARG A 389 -1.58 -48.38 -45.06
C ARG A 389 -3.10 -48.45 -44.84
N ASP A 390 -3.87 -48.62 -45.91
CA ASP A 390 -5.32 -48.83 -45.88
C ASP A 390 -5.75 -50.00 -44.98
N ALA A 391 -5.04 -51.13 -45.02
CA ALA A 391 -5.38 -52.31 -44.24
C ALA A 391 -5.07 -52.12 -42.76
N GLU A 392 -4.00 -51.41 -42.42
CA GLU A 392 -3.64 -51.08 -41.03
C GLU A 392 -4.63 -50.09 -40.40
N GLU A 393 -5.04 -49.07 -41.14
CA GLU A 393 -6.03 -48.09 -40.69
C GLU A 393 -7.39 -48.76 -40.45
N LEU A 394 -7.86 -49.61 -41.38
CA LEU A 394 -9.11 -50.35 -41.21
C LEU A 394 -9.05 -51.36 -40.07
N THR A 395 -7.91 -52.03 -39.87
CA THR A 395 -7.72 -52.97 -38.75
C THR A 395 -7.90 -52.26 -37.40
N LYS A 396 -7.39 -51.04 -37.25
CA LYS A 396 -7.58 -50.23 -36.04
C LYS A 396 -9.02 -49.75 -35.89
N ALA A 397 -9.65 -49.34 -37.00
CA ALA A 397 -11.01 -48.80 -36.99
C ALA A 397 -12.08 -49.83 -36.59
N ILE A 398 -11.87 -51.13 -36.86
CA ILE A 398 -12.82 -52.19 -36.49
C ILE A 398 -12.54 -52.85 -35.13
N GLN A 399 -11.50 -52.41 -34.42
CA GLN A 399 -11.17 -52.94 -33.10
C GLN A 399 -12.14 -52.38 -32.05
N PRO A 400 -12.74 -53.20 -31.18
CA PRO A 400 -13.55 -52.70 -30.08
C PRO A 400 -12.73 -51.82 -29.11
N ASP A 401 -13.33 -50.74 -28.60
CA ASP A 401 -12.66 -49.78 -27.70
C ASP A 401 -12.16 -50.44 -26.39
N GLU A 402 -12.82 -51.52 -25.96
CA GLU A 402 -12.50 -52.28 -24.75
C GLU A 402 -11.21 -53.12 -24.86
N VAL A 403 -10.63 -53.26 -26.06
CA VAL A 403 -9.41 -54.02 -26.29
C VAL A 403 -8.19 -53.20 -25.89
N THR A 404 -7.94 -53.10 -24.58
CA THR A 404 -6.69 -52.56 -24.02
C THR A 404 -5.56 -53.57 -24.17
N ARG A 405 -4.53 -53.25 -24.96
CA ARG A 405 -3.29 -54.02 -24.97
C ARG A 405 -2.35 -53.50 -23.89
N CYS A 406 -1.86 -54.39 -23.02
CA CYS A 406 -0.65 -54.12 -22.27
C CYS A 406 0.45 -53.78 -23.27
N LYS A 407 1.07 -52.61 -23.11
CA LYS A 407 2.26 -52.22 -23.88
C LYS A 407 3.43 -53.14 -23.56
#